data_AF-A0A7S1YSA2-F1
#
_entry.id   AF-A0A7S1YSA2-F1
#
_cell.length_a   1.000
_cell.length_b   1.000
_cell.length_c   1.000
_cell.angle_alpha   90.00
_cell.angle_beta   90.00
_cell.angle_gamma   90.00
#
_symmetry.space_group_name_H-M   'P 1'
#
loop_
_entity.id
_entity.type
_entity.pdbx_description
1 polymer ?
#
loop_
_entity_poly.entity_id
_entity_poly.type
_entity_poly.pdbx_seq_one_letter_code
_entity_poly.pdbx_strand_id
1 'polypeptide(L)'
;MNDFMKKRRECMDILMVYEPILVFRRFVSELFGDNIALGTRMDILDVIGRASEELCGVNLLRKNREDNDLVRQLQDKNEPKVSGKRRLVNNNSSNNHLPIQANDADIYTTRALNLIDETQKTRRWGHGRNRSARAQQQRTVTNRFGPIAPLFFYPLLEGFMKSKDNVSIWGGANGSRLMSSFLVTLSTLAQSAGNHPGTNVLAADLFDLAWSFRDAEIAEVRVSVLVAFATSIAFLPLDFLLQKLYGADGDSFPGYLKKTAIGDSDRNCRELATAITKNVSTSLGGFGSDFGSLDMVERMS
;
A
#
# COMPACT_ATOMS: atom_id res chain seq x y z
N MET A 1 8.46 10.31 -34.60
CA MET A 1 9.42 10.03 -33.50
C MET A 1 8.71 9.70 -32.18
N ASN A 2 7.77 10.53 -31.70
CA ASN A 2 7.11 10.33 -30.39
C ASN A 2 6.28 9.04 -30.28
N ASP A 3 5.60 8.63 -31.36
CA ASP A 3 4.80 7.39 -31.36
C ASP A 3 5.67 6.13 -31.23
N PHE A 4 6.86 6.13 -31.84
CA PHE A 4 7.80 5.02 -31.74
C PHE A 4 8.34 4.85 -30.32
N MET A 5 8.77 5.95 -29.68
CA MET A 5 9.31 5.89 -28.32
C MET A 5 8.25 5.44 -27.31
N LYS A 6 6.99 5.86 -27.50
CA LYS A 6 5.85 5.41 -26.71
C LYS A 6 5.61 3.91 -26.89
N LYS A 7 5.47 3.42 -28.12
CA LYS A 7 5.29 1.99 -28.42
C LYS A 7 6.43 1.14 -27.89
N ARG A 8 7.67 1.60 -28.02
CA ARG A 8 8.85 0.92 -27.47
C ARG A 8 8.72 0.73 -25.96
N ARG A 9 8.33 1.78 -25.24
CA ARG A 9 8.16 1.74 -23.78
C ARG A 9 7.04 0.76 -23.39
N GLU A 10 5.88 0.87 -24.05
CA GLU A 10 4.76 -0.05 -23.84
C GLU A 10 5.15 -1.52 -24.08
N CYS A 11 5.90 -1.81 -25.15
CA CYS A 11 6.40 -3.15 -25.40
C CYS A 11 7.33 -3.64 -24.29
N MET A 12 8.24 -2.79 -23.78
CA MET A 12 9.13 -3.18 -22.68
C MET A 12 8.35 -3.48 -21.40
N ASP A 13 7.33 -2.68 -21.08
CA ASP A 13 6.48 -2.92 -19.91
C ASP A 13 5.73 -4.24 -20.02
N ILE A 14 5.12 -4.49 -21.19
CA ILE A 14 4.41 -5.74 -21.47
C ILE A 14 5.37 -6.91 -21.33
N LEU A 15 6.52 -6.89 -21.99
CA LEU A 15 7.51 -7.96 -21.90
C LEU A 15 7.94 -8.23 -20.45
N MET A 16 8.15 -7.17 -19.67
CA MET A 16 8.53 -7.26 -18.26
C MET A 16 7.42 -7.85 -17.38
N VAL A 17 6.15 -7.66 -17.72
CA VAL A 17 5.02 -8.25 -16.98
C VAL A 17 4.77 -9.71 -17.39
N TYR A 18 4.99 -10.06 -18.65
CA TYR A 18 4.78 -11.42 -19.17
C TYR A 18 5.93 -12.37 -18.82
N GLU A 19 7.19 -11.92 -18.96
CA GLU A 19 8.40 -12.72 -18.69
C GLU A 19 9.34 -12.02 -17.69
N PRO A 20 8.87 -11.76 -16.45
CA PRO A 20 9.54 -10.86 -15.50
C PRO A 20 10.97 -11.24 -15.19
N ILE A 21 11.24 -12.53 -14.93
CA ILE A 21 12.56 -12.97 -14.48
C ILE A 21 13.58 -12.91 -15.62
N LEU A 22 13.21 -13.31 -16.82
CA LEU A 22 14.10 -13.36 -17.98
C LEU A 22 14.50 -11.95 -18.44
N VAL A 23 13.50 -11.06 -18.57
CA VAL A 23 13.72 -9.68 -19.01
C VAL A 23 14.50 -8.90 -17.96
N PHE A 24 14.12 -9.05 -16.68
CA PHE A 24 14.83 -8.40 -15.57
C PHE A 24 16.33 -8.72 -15.54
N ARG A 25 16.69 -10.00 -15.75
CA ARG A 25 18.10 -10.41 -15.77
C ARG A 25 18.92 -9.69 -16.84
N ARG A 26 18.32 -9.43 -18.02
CA ARG A 26 18.97 -8.67 -19.09
C ARG A 26 19.10 -7.20 -18.73
N PHE A 27 18.03 -6.64 -18.17
CA PHE A 27 18.03 -5.25 -17.70
C PHE A 27 19.06 -4.97 -16.62
N VAL A 28 19.26 -5.86 -15.65
CA VAL A 28 20.33 -5.70 -14.64
C VAL A 28 21.71 -5.66 -15.31
N SER A 29 21.97 -6.53 -16.29
CA SER A 29 23.24 -6.53 -17.01
C SER A 29 23.49 -5.24 -17.79
N GLU A 30 22.45 -4.64 -18.38
CA GLU A 30 22.56 -3.36 -19.08
C GLU A 30 22.63 -2.19 -18.09
N LEU A 31 21.86 -2.23 -17.01
CA LEU A 31 21.79 -1.18 -16.00
C LEU A 31 23.14 -0.92 -15.33
N PHE A 32 23.97 -1.94 -15.14
CA PHE A 32 25.31 -1.83 -14.55
C PHE A 32 26.44 -2.03 -15.56
N GLY A 33 26.12 -2.21 -16.85
CA GLY A 33 27.11 -2.39 -17.91
C GLY A 33 27.91 -1.12 -18.22
N ASP A 34 29.09 -1.29 -18.80
CA ASP A 34 29.91 -0.18 -19.29
C ASP A 34 29.31 0.46 -20.55
N ASN A 35 29.58 1.75 -20.76
CA ASN A 35 29.16 2.51 -21.95
C ASN A 35 27.64 2.61 -22.20
N ILE A 36 26.80 2.30 -21.20
CA ILE A 36 25.36 2.52 -21.29
C ILE A 36 25.01 3.95 -20.86
N ALA A 37 24.27 4.65 -21.73
CA ALA A 37 23.82 6.02 -21.52
C ALA A 37 22.85 6.12 -20.32
N LEU A 38 22.90 7.23 -19.59
CA LEU A 38 22.04 7.50 -18.44
C LEU A 38 20.55 7.31 -18.79
N GLY A 39 20.10 7.83 -19.94
CA GLY A 39 18.70 7.71 -20.36
C GLY A 39 18.21 6.27 -20.45
N THR A 40 19.06 5.35 -20.92
CA THR A 40 18.73 3.91 -20.97
C THR A 40 18.63 3.32 -19.57
N ARG A 41 19.54 3.68 -18.66
CA ARG A 41 19.50 3.23 -17.26
C ARG A 41 18.22 3.69 -16.55
N MET A 42 17.85 4.96 -16.77
CA MET A 42 16.61 5.54 -16.23
C MET A 42 15.37 4.86 -16.82
N ASP A 43 15.33 4.62 -18.14
CA ASP A 43 14.24 3.90 -18.80
C ASP A 43 14.11 2.47 -18.24
N ILE A 44 15.22 1.77 -17.98
CA ILE A 44 15.22 0.43 -17.36
C ILE A 44 14.62 0.47 -15.96
N LEU A 45 15.08 1.39 -15.09
CA LEU A 45 14.57 1.53 -13.73
C LEU A 45 13.08 1.87 -13.68
N ASP A 46 12.62 2.72 -14.60
CA ASP A 46 11.20 3.07 -14.77
C ASP A 46 10.36 1.85 -15.19
N VAL A 47 10.81 1.08 -16.18
CA VAL A 47 10.11 -0.15 -16.61
C VAL A 47 10.05 -1.17 -15.48
N ILE A 48 11.13 -1.35 -14.71
CA ILE A 48 11.16 -2.27 -13.56
C ILE A 48 10.12 -1.85 -12.50
N GLY A 49 10.09 -0.57 -12.13
CA GLY A 49 9.12 -0.05 -11.17
C GLY A 49 7.68 -0.26 -11.64
N ARG A 50 7.35 0.16 -12.86
CA ARG A 50 6.00 0.04 -13.41
C ARG A 50 5.55 -1.42 -13.58
N ALA A 51 6.46 -2.31 -13.97
CA ALA A 51 6.16 -3.74 -14.03
C ALA A 51 5.86 -4.33 -12.65
N SER A 52 6.58 -3.91 -11.61
CA SER A 52 6.31 -4.36 -10.23
C SER A 52 4.94 -3.91 -9.72
N GLU A 53 4.52 -2.69 -10.04
CA GLU A 53 3.19 -2.15 -9.72
C GLU A 53 2.08 -2.91 -10.46
N GLU A 54 2.29 -3.23 -11.74
CA GLU A 54 1.35 -4.01 -12.54
C GLU A 54 1.23 -5.45 -12.02
N LEU A 55 2.36 -6.06 -11.65
CA LEU A 55 2.40 -7.41 -11.09
C LEU A 55 1.79 -7.49 -9.68
N CYS A 56 1.94 -6.44 -8.87
CA CYS A 56 1.31 -6.39 -7.54
C CYS A 56 -0.18 -6.03 -7.60
N GLY A 57 -0.64 -5.50 -8.72
CA GLY A 57 -2.05 -5.25 -8.99
C GLY A 57 -2.58 -3.93 -8.41
N VAL A 58 -1.69 -3.00 -8.07
CA VAL A 58 -2.08 -1.69 -7.50
C VAL A 58 -2.94 -0.88 -8.47
N ASN A 59 -2.64 -0.95 -9.77
CA ASN A 59 -3.41 -0.28 -10.82
C ASN A 59 -4.84 -0.82 -10.92
N LEU A 60 -4.98 -2.15 -10.82
CA LEU A 60 -6.29 -2.80 -10.83
C LEU A 60 -7.09 -2.45 -9.56
N LEU A 61 -6.45 -2.41 -8.40
CA LEU A 61 -7.08 -1.96 -7.15
C LEU A 61 -7.55 -0.50 -7.24
N ARG A 62 -6.73 0.40 -7.80
CA ARG A 62 -7.10 1.80 -8.00
C ARG A 62 -8.31 1.94 -8.91
N LYS A 63 -8.28 1.28 -10.07
CA LYS A 63 -9.40 1.28 -11.02
C LYS A 63 -10.69 0.74 -10.38
N ASN A 64 -10.59 -0.35 -9.63
CA ASN A 64 -11.75 -0.91 -8.93
C ASN A 64 -12.30 0.06 -7.87
N ARG A 65 -11.46 0.85 -7.19
CA ARG A 65 -11.94 1.89 -6.24
C ARG A 65 -12.70 2.99 -6.97
N GLU A 66 -12.14 3.50 -8.07
CA GLU A 66 -12.77 4.54 -8.89
C GLU A 66 -14.13 4.07 -9.44
N ASP A 67 -14.19 2.86 -10.00
CA ASP A 67 -15.44 2.27 -10.49
C ASP A 67 -16.50 2.12 -9.38
N ASN A 68 -16.07 1.71 -8.17
CA ASN A 68 -16.96 1.59 -7.01
C ASN A 68 -17.49 2.95 -6.53
N ASP A 69 -16.65 3.99 -6.53
CA ASP A 69 -17.04 5.33 -6.12
C ASP A 69 -18.04 5.95 -7.12
N LEU A 70 -17.84 5.70 -8.42
CA LEU A 70 -18.81 6.08 -9.47
C LEU A 70 -20.16 5.35 -9.27
N VAL A 71 -20.15 4.05 -8.99
CA VAL A 71 -21.39 3.28 -8.73
C VAL A 71 -22.12 3.82 -7.49
N ARG A 72 -21.40 4.15 -6.42
CA ARG A 72 -22.00 4.76 -5.21
C ARG A 72 -22.66 6.10 -5.52
N GLN A 73 -21.98 6.97 -6.27
CA GLN A 73 -22.54 8.26 -6.66
C GLN A 73 -23.80 8.14 -7.53
N LEU A 74 -23.90 7.09 -8.36
CA LEU A 74 -25.08 6.80 -9.16
C LEU A 74 -26.23 6.19 -8.35
N GLN A 75 -25.94 5.42 -7.30
CA GLN A 75 -26.95 4.85 -6.39
C GLN A 75 -27.52 5.92 -5.45
N ASP A 76 -26.68 6.79 -4.89
CA ASP A 76 -27.10 7.88 -3.99
C ASP A 76 -28.00 8.93 -4.69
N LYS A 77 -27.92 9.03 -6.03
CA LYS A 77 -28.81 9.89 -6.83
C LYS A 77 -30.17 9.26 -7.12
N ASN A 78 -30.30 7.94 -7.02
CA ASN A 78 -31.47 7.19 -7.51
C ASN A 78 -32.27 6.47 -6.42
N GLU A 79 -31.79 6.40 -5.16
CA GLU A 79 -32.55 5.79 -4.06
C GLU A 79 -33.25 6.86 -3.17
N PRO A 80 -34.57 6.75 -2.94
CA PRO A 80 -35.22 7.56 -1.92
C PRO A 80 -34.67 7.15 -0.54
N LYS A 81 -34.10 8.11 0.20
CA LYS A 81 -33.62 7.91 1.57
C LYS A 81 -34.78 7.46 2.46
N VAL A 82 -34.90 6.16 2.71
CA VAL A 82 -35.88 5.61 3.66
C VAL A 82 -35.41 5.93 5.08
N SER A 83 -35.77 7.12 5.56
CA SER A 83 -35.66 7.52 6.96
C SER A 83 -36.91 7.10 7.72
N GLY A 84 -36.99 5.82 8.07
CA GLY A 84 -38.02 5.30 8.96
C GLY A 84 -37.40 4.71 10.21
N LYS A 85 -37.67 5.30 11.39
CA LYS A 85 -37.35 4.67 12.68
C LYS A 85 -38.08 3.33 12.75
N ARG A 86 -37.33 2.23 12.81
CA ARG A 86 -37.91 0.88 13.00
C ARG A 86 -38.60 0.84 14.37
N ARG A 87 -39.94 0.82 14.38
CA ARG A 87 -40.71 0.46 15.58
C ARG A 87 -40.61 -1.05 15.78
N LEU A 88 -40.10 -1.47 16.93
CA LEU A 88 -40.16 -2.85 17.41
C LEU A 88 -41.64 -3.18 17.72
N VAL A 89 -42.15 -4.26 17.14
CA VAL A 89 -43.49 -4.79 17.43
C VAL A 89 -43.42 -5.50 18.78
N ASN A 90 -44.25 -5.10 19.74
CA ASN A 90 -44.33 -5.68 21.07
C ASN A 90 -45.37 -6.81 21.07
N ASN A 91 -44.94 -8.08 21.16
CA ASN A 91 -45.84 -9.22 21.27
C ASN A 91 -46.23 -9.44 22.74
N ASN A 92 -47.38 -8.88 23.15
CA ASN A 92 -48.06 -9.32 24.36
C ASN A 92 -48.97 -10.52 24.00
N SER A 93 -48.46 -11.74 24.16
CA SER A 93 -49.30 -12.94 24.17
C SER A 93 -49.60 -13.34 25.61
N SER A 94 -50.69 -12.77 26.14
CA SER A 94 -51.31 -13.23 27.38
C SER A 94 -52.20 -14.44 27.08
N ASN A 95 -52.08 -15.46 27.94
CA ASN A 95 -52.87 -16.68 28.04
C ASN A 95 -54.36 -16.51 27.73
N ASN A 96 -54.99 -17.51 27.09
CA ASN A 96 -56.08 -18.29 27.71
C ASN A 96 -56.53 -19.48 26.85
N HIS A 97 -56.45 -20.67 27.48
CA HIS A 97 -57.36 -21.82 27.48
C HIS A 97 -57.96 -22.39 26.19
N LEU A 98 -57.61 -23.67 25.92
CA LEU A 98 -58.45 -24.65 25.22
C LEU A 98 -59.53 -25.20 26.18
N PRO A 99 -60.71 -25.57 25.67
CA PRO A 99 -60.99 -26.99 25.59
C PRO A 99 -61.56 -27.43 24.24
N ILE A 100 -61.13 -28.63 23.84
CA ILE A 100 -61.55 -29.37 22.65
C ILE A 100 -62.93 -30.00 22.94
N GLN A 101 -63.95 -29.61 22.19
CA GLN A 101 -65.11 -30.47 21.88
C GLN A 101 -65.52 -30.27 20.43
N ALA A 102 -65.62 -31.39 19.71
CA ALA A 102 -65.97 -31.48 18.31
C ALA A 102 -67.42 -31.05 18.06
N ASN A 103 -67.66 -30.36 16.94
CA ASN A 103 -68.89 -30.48 16.16
C ASN A 103 -68.62 -30.08 14.71
N ASP A 104 -69.04 -30.96 13.82
CA ASP A 104 -69.07 -30.80 12.36
C ASP A 104 -70.00 -29.65 11.97
N ALA A 105 -69.43 -28.50 11.64
CA ALA A 105 -69.95 -27.52 10.67
C ALA A 105 -68.98 -26.33 10.63
N ASP A 106 -68.12 -26.28 9.60
CA ASP A 106 -67.84 -25.02 8.87
C ASP A 106 -66.68 -25.21 7.89
N ILE A 107 -67.02 -25.78 6.74
CA ILE A 107 -66.18 -25.88 5.53
C ILE A 107 -65.98 -24.49 4.85
N TYR A 108 -66.46 -23.39 5.45
CA TYR A 108 -66.43 -22.05 4.83
C TYR A 108 -65.50 -21.02 5.50
N THR A 109 -64.88 -21.29 6.66
CA THR A 109 -64.01 -20.30 7.33
C THR A 109 -62.52 -20.44 7.01
N THR A 110 -62.08 -21.56 6.43
CA THR A 110 -60.65 -21.79 6.12
C THR A 110 -60.13 -21.00 4.90
N ARG A 111 -61.02 -20.40 4.08
CA ARG A 111 -60.60 -19.55 2.95
C ARG A 111 -60.32 -18.09 3.33
N ALA A 112 -60.81 -17.61 4.47
CA ALA A 112 -60.65 -16.22 4.89
C ALA A 112 -59.35 -15.95 5.69
N LEU A 113 -58.67 -16.99 6.17
CA LEU A 113 -57.42 -16.84 6.93
C LEU A 113 -56.14 -16.92 6.06
N ASN A 114 -56.24 -17.37 4.81
CA ASN A 114 -55.09 -17.46 3.90
C ASN A 114 -54.85 -16.19 3.06
N LEU A 115 -55.64 -15.13 3.24
CA LEU A 115 -55.50 -13.86 2.53
C LEU A 115 -54.75 -12.76 3.31
N ILE A 116 -54.28 -13.06 4.54
CA ILE A 116 -53.54 -12.09 5.36
C ILE A 116 -52.08 -12.53 5.61
N ASP A 117 -51.61 -13.61 4.99
CA ASP A 117 -50.25 -14.13 5.20
C ASP A 117 -49.26 -13.86 4.04
N GLU A 118 -49.55 -12.91 3.15
CA GLU A 118 -48.61 -12.51 2.09
C GLU A 118 -47.75 -11.28 2.41
N THR A 119 -47.99 -10.58 3.52
CA THR A 119 -47.22 -9.37 3.88
C THR A 119 -46.13 -9.61 4.94
N GLN A 120 -45.98 -10.83 5.45
CA GLN A 120 -44.96 -11.20 6.44
C GLN A 120 -43.85 -12.08 5.86
N LYS A 121 -43.50 -11.89 4.58
CA LYS A 121 -42.18 -12.34 4.07
C LYS A 121 -41.09 -11.52 4.75
N THR A 122 -40.68 -11.96 5.94
CA THR A 122 -39.44 -11.50 6.55
C THR A 122 -38.32 -11.79 5.56
N ARG A 123 -37.82 -10.72 4.95
CA ARG A 123 -36.75 -10.74 3.96
C ARG A 123 -35.54 -11.39 4.63
N ARG A 124 -35.31 -12.68 4.35
CA ARG A 124 -34.13 -13.43 4.83
C ARG A 124 -32.87 -12.66 4.44
N TRP A 125 -32.24 -12.03 5.42
CA TRP A 125 -30.87 -11.54 5.33
C TRP A 125 -29.95 -12.75 5.15
N GLY A 126 -29.68 -13.13 3.89
CA GLY A 126 -28.88 -14.32 3.61
C GLY A 126 -28.62 -14.58 2.13
N HIS A 127 -29.42 -14.05 1.21
CA HIS A 127 -29.12 -14.09 -0.23
C HIS A 127 -28.26 -12.90 -0.68
N GLY A 128 -27.21 -12.61 0.10
CA GLY A 128 -26.15 -11.68 -0.26
C GLY A 128 -24.85 -12.37 -0.70
N ARG A 129 -24.67 -13.67 -0.44
CA ARG A 129 -23.38 -14.36 -0.66
C ARG A 129 -22.85 -14.27 -2.09
N ASN A 130 -23.71 -14.27 -3.11
CA ASN A 130 -23.27 -14.16 -4.50
C ASN A 130 -23.01 -12.69 -4.93
N ARG A 131 -23.71 -11.71 -4.35
CA ARG A 131 -23.39 -10.28 -4.58
C ARG A 131 -22.14 -9.88 -3.81
N SER A 132 -21.96 -10.38 -2.59
CA SER A 132 -20.78 -10.12 -1.77
C SER A 132 -19.56 -10.86 -2.31
N ALA A 133 -19.67 -12.11 -2.78
CA ALA A 133 -18.53 -12.81 -3.39
C ALA A 133 -18.04 -12.15 -4.68
N ARG A 134 -18.96 -11.73 -5.57
CA ARG A 134 -18.60 -10.97 -6.79
C ARG A 134 -18.06 -9.58 -6.46
N ALA A 135 -18.67 -8.87 -5.51
CA ALA A 135 -18.17 -7.58 -5.04
C ALA A 135 -16.84 -7.70 -4.26
N GLN A 136 -16.56 -8.84 -3.64
CA GLN A 136 -15.32 -9.12 -2.92
C GLN A 136 -14.20 -9.55 -3.87
N GLN A 137 -14.51 -10.33 -4.92
CA GLN A 137 -13.60 -10.56 -6.06
C GLN A 137 -13.23 -9.25 -6.78
N GLN A 138 -14.13 -8.27 -6.85
CA GLN A 138 -13.80 -6.92 -7.34
C GLN A 138 -12.92 -6.10 -6.37
N ARG A 139 -12.74 -6.53 -5.11
CA ARG A 139 -11.97 -5.80 -4.09
C ARG A 139 -10.61 -6.41 -3.79
N THR A 140 -10.36 -7.64 -4.22
CA THR A 140 -9.11 -8.36 -3.94
C THR A 140 -8.37 -8.62 -5.24
N VAL A 141 -7.12 -8.19 -5.31
CA VAL A 141 -6.21 -8.50 -6.42
C VAL A 141 -5.08 -9.36 -5.87
N THR A 142 -4.73 -10.42 -6.58
CA THR A 142 -3.61 -11.28 -6.21
C THR A 142 -2.30 -10.55 -6.51
N ASN A 143 -1.47 -10.36 -5.48
CA ASN A 143 -0.13 -9.82 -5.66
C ASN A 143 0.77 -10.90 -6.27
N ARG A 144 1.06 -10.80 -7.58
CA ARG A 144 1.98 -11.70 -8.28
C ARG A 144 3.44 -11.30 -8.12
N PHE A 145 3.70 -10.08 -7.67
CA PHE A 145 5.05 -9.56 -7.47
C PHE A 145 5.67 -10.03 -6.15
N GLY A 146 4.89 -10.07 -5.06
CA GLY A 146 5.37 -10.43 -3.72
C GLY A 146 6.30 -11.66 -3.67
N PRO A 147 5.90 -12.81 -4.23
CA PRO A 147 6.73 -14.02 -4.25
C PRO A 147 8.05 -13.90 -5.02
N ILE A 148 8.11 -13.01 -6.02
CA ILE A 148 9.30 -12.80 -6.87
C ILE A 148 10.08 -11.53 -6.51
N ALA A 149 9.60 -10.73 -5.56
CA ALA A 149 10.23 -9.46 -5.18
C ALA A 149 11.72 -9.58 -4.79
N PRO A 150 12.16 -10.61 -4.03
CA PRO A 150 13.58 -10.80 -3.75
C PRO A 150 14.44 -11.03 -5.01
N LEU A 151 13.87 -11.65 -6.05
CA LEU A 151 14.54 -11.89 -7.33
C LEU A 151 14.74 -10.61 -8.15
N PHE A 152 14.08 -9.52 -7.76
CA PHE A 152 14.26 -8.18 -8.34
C PHE A 152 15.15 -7.31 -7.45
N PHE A 153 14.86 -7.30 -6.15
CA PHE A 153 15.51 -6.41 -5.20
C PHE A 153 17.01 -6.73 -5.05
N TYR A 154 17.35 -7.99 -4.80
CA TYR A 154 18.74 -8.35 -4.48
C TYR A 154 19.69 -8.31 -5.67
N PRO A 155 19.32 -8.69 -6.90
CA PRO A 155 20.22 -8.51 -8.04
C PRO A 155 20.50 -7.04 -8.38
N LEU A 156 19.53 -6.14 -8.14
CA LEU A 156 19.77 -4.69 -8.24
C LEU A 156 20.76 -4.23 -7.17
N LEU A 157 20.57 -4.65 -5.92
CA LEU A 157 21.45 -4.31 -4.82
C LEU A 157 22.87 -4.87 -5.03
N GLU A 158 22.98 -6.12 -5.48
CA GLU A 158 24.25 -6.76 -5.80
C GLU A 158 24.98 -6.01 -6.93
N GLY A 159 24.27 -5.65 -8.00
CA GLY A 159 24.84 -4.87 -9.10
C GLY A 159 25.31 -3.48 -8.65
N PHE A 160 24.55 -2.82 -7.77
CA PHE A 160 24.98 -1.59 -7.13
C PHE A 160 26.26 -1.82 -6.30
N MET A 161 26.29 -2.80 -5.40
CA MET A 161 27.44 -3.07 -4.54
C MET A 161 28.72 -3.37 -5.32
N LYS A 162 28.62 -4.07 -6.46
CA LYS A 162 29.74 -4.35 -7.36
C LYS A 162 30.21 -3.13 -8.15
N SER A 163 29.32 -2.17 -8.39
CA SER A 163 29.60 -1.00 -9.23
C SER A 163 29.71 0.31 -8.46
N LYS A 164 29.52 0.33 -7.14
CA LYS A 164 29.42 1.56 -6.32
C LYS A 164 30.62 2.50 -6.46
N ASP A 165 31.80 1.96 -6.71
CA ASP A 165 33.05 2.71 -6.87
C ASP A 165 33.30 3.13 -8.35
N ASN A 166 32.41 2.75 -9.29
CA ASN A 166 32.48 3.12 -10.69
C ASN A 166 31.99 4.56 -10.90
N VAL A 167 32.94 5.49 -11.01
CA VAL A 167 32.71 6.92 -11.22
C VAL A 167 31.96 7.21 -12.53
N SER A 168 32.07 6.38 -13.57
CA SER A 168 31.34 6.60 -14.83
C SER A 168 29.83 6.38 -14.68
N ILE A 169 29.40 5.57 -13.71
CA ILE A 169 28.00 5.25 -13.44
C ILE A 169 27.45 6.20 -12.38
N TRP A 170 28.18 6.34 -11.26
CA TRP A 170 27.69 7.03 -10.06
C TRP A 170 28.29 8.41 -9.82
N GLY A 171 29.25 8.84 -10.65
CA GLY A 171 29.91 10.13 -10.52
C GLY A 171 29.10 11.31 -11.06
N GLY A 172 29.28 12.46 -10.43
CA GLY A 172 28.72 13.74 -10.87
C GLY A 172 27.19 13.80 -10.87
N ALA A 173 26.64 14.83 -11.52
CA ALA A 173 25.20 15.08 -11.53
C ALA A 173 24.37 13.93 -12.14
N ASN A 174 24.92 13.24 -13.13
CA ASN A 174 24.26 12.08 -13.76
C ASN A 174 24.15 10.90 -12.79
N GLY A 175 25.22 10.63 -12.04
CA GLY A 175 25.22 9.58 -11.03
C GLY A 175 24.26 9.83 -9.89
N SER A 176 24.09 11.08 -9.46
CA SER A 176 23.14 11.43 -8.41
C SER A 176 21.68 11.30 -8.85
N ARG A 177 21.36 11.65 -10.11
CA ARG A 177 20.05 11.37 -10.71
C ARG A 177 19.78 9.88 -10.78
N LEU A 178 20.77 9.10 -11.23
CA LEU A 178 20.66 7.65 -11.29
C LEU A 178 20.47 7.04 -9.89
N MET A 179 21.21 7.50 -8.89
CA MET A 179 21.09 7.07 -7.50
C MET A 179 19.70 7.36 -6.93
N SER A 180 19.18 8.57 -7.17
CA SER A 180 17.82 8.91 -6.73
C SER A 180 16.78 7.98 -7.36
N SER A 181 16.86 7.78 -8.69
CA SER A 181 15.98 6.83 -9.38
C SER A 181 16.14 5.40 -8.87
N PHE A 182 17.35 4.97 -8.56
CA PHE A 182 17.64 3.64 -8.05
C PHE A 182 16.99 3.41 -6.68
N LEU A 183 17.14 4.34 -5.74
CA LEU A 183 16.52 4.27 -4.42
C LEU A 183 14.99 4.32 -4.51
N VAL A 184 14.43 5.14 -5.39
CA VAL A 184 12.98 5.17 -5.66
C VAL A 184 12.51 3.84 -6.22
N THR A 185 13.21 3.26 -7.20
CA THR A 185 12.85 1.94 -7.75
C THR A 185 12.89 0.86 -6.67
N LEU A 186 13.92 0.80 -5.82
CA LEU A 186 13.95 -0.16 -4.71
C LEU A 186 12.79 0.06 -3.73
N SER A 187 12.42 1.31 -3.47
CA SER A 187 11.24 1.66 -2.65
C SER A 187 9.95 1.14 -3.27
N THR A 188 9.78 1.32 -4.59
CA THR A 188 8.63 0.79 -5.35
C THR A 188 8.59 -0.75 -5.31
N LEU A 189 9.73 -1.43 -5.40
CA LEU A 189 9.79 -2.89 -5.30
C LEU A 189 9.39 -3.37 -3.90
N ALA A 190 9.94 -2.76 -2.85
CA ALA A 190 9.57 -3.10 -1.46
C ALA A 190 8.07 -2.85 -1.22
N GLN A 191 7.54 -1.72 -1.68
CA GLN A 191 6.12 -1.41 -1.58
C GLN A 191 5.24 -2.37 -2.39
N SER A 192 5.67 -2.75 -3.60
CA SER A 192 4.97 -3.70 -4.46
C SER A 192 4.98 -5.13 -3.91
N ALA A 193 5.98 -5.49 -3.10
CA ALA A 193 5.97 -6.76 -2.38
C ALA A 193 4.81 -6.82 -1.36
N GLY A 194 4.40 -5.68 -0.81
CA GLY A 194 3.21 -5.52 0.02
C GLY A 194 3.27 -6.42 1.26
N ASN A 195 2.17 -7.10 1.58
CA ASN A 195 2.08 -7.97 2.76
C ASN A 195 2.69 -9.38 2.57
N HIS A 196 3.55 -9.58 1.58
CA HIS A 196 4.26 -10.85 1.43
C HIS A 196 5.18 -11.11 2.65
N PRO A 197 5.31 -12.35 3.15
CA PRO A 197 6.06 -12.63 4.39
C PRO A 197 7.53 -12.18 4.40
N GLY A 198 8.14 -11.97 3.23
CA GLY A 198 9.53 -11.50 3.12
C GLY A 198 9.71 -9.98 2.96
N THR A 199 8.63 -9.19 2.90
CA THR A 199 8.73 -7.74 2.64
C THR A 199 9.46 -7.00 3.75
N ASN A 200 9.33 -7.44 5.00
CA ASN A 200 10.03 -6.86 6.14
C ASN A 200 11.56 -6.90 5.98
N VAL A 201 12.11 -7.97 5.39
CA VAL A 201 13.55 -8.10 5.12
C VAL A 201 13.97 -7.10 4.04
N LEU A 202 13.21 -7.02 2.94
CA LEU A 202 13.46 -6.04 1.88
C LEU A 202 13.41 -4.60 2.40
N ALA A 203 12.45 -4.30 3.29
CA ALA A 203 12.31 -3.00 3.92
C ALA A 203 13.46 -2.68 4.88
N ALA A 204 13.96 -3.66 5.64
CA ALA A 204 15.12 -3.48 6.51
C ALA A 204 16.39 -3.18 5.70
N ASP A 205 16.65 -3.97 4.65
CA ASP A 205 17.79 -3.77 3.77
C ASP A 205 17.72 -2.42 3.03
N LEU A 206 16.52 -2.04 2.57
CA LEU A 206 16.27 -0.71 1.97
C LEU A 206 16.52 0.42 2.96
N PHE A 207 16.04 0.27 4.21
CA PHE A 207 16.24 1.27 5.25
C PHE A 207 17.73 1.47 5.54
N ASP A 208 18.49 0.40 5.72
CA ASP A 208 19.93 0.47 6.01
C ASP A 208 20.74 1.03 4.83
N LEU A 209 20.36 0.68 3.60
CA LEU A 209 20.92 1.30 2.40
C LEU A 209 20.64 2.81 2.39
N ALA A 210 19.38 3.21 2.57
CA ALA A 210 18.97 4.61 2.57
C ALA A 210 19.66 5.42 3.69
N TRP A 211 19.86 4.81 4.86
CA TRP A 211 20.61 5.39 5.96
C TRP A 211 22.05 5.77 5.58
N SER A 212 22.67 4.97 4.70
CA SER A 212 24.03 5.24 4.19
C SER A 212 24.12 6.47 3.28
N PHE A 213 22.97 6.96 2.76
CA PHE A 213 22.89 8.12 1.86
C PHE A 213 22.21 9.35 2.50
N ARG A 214 21.90 9.30 3.81
CA ARG A 214 21.10 10.33 4.50
C ARG A 214 21.70 11.74 4.45
N ASP A 215 23.03 11.82 4.36
CA ASP A 215 23.81 13.06 4.32
C ASP A 215 24.25 13.46 2.90
N ALA A 216 23.62 12.89 1.86
CA ALA A 216 23.97 13.21 0.48
C ALA A 216 23.87 14.72 0.19
N GLU A 217 24.86 15.28 -0.50
CA GLU A 217 24.91 16.72 -0.81
C GLU A 217 23.76 17.16 -1.71
N ILE A 218 23.33 16.27 -2.61
CA ILE A 218 22.31 16.56 -3.62
C ILE A 218 20.92 16.24 -3.05
N ALA A 219 20.07 17.27 -3.04
CA ALA A 219 18.71 17.20 -2.51
C ALA A 219 17.87 16.08 -3.13
N GLU A 220 18.01 15.83 -4.44
CA GLU A 220 17.28 14.78 -5.15
C GLU A 220 17.55 13.38 -4.57
N VAL A 221 18.78 13.12 -4.09
CA VAL A 221 19.13 11.87 -3.41
C VAL A 221 18.54 11.85 -2.01
N ARG A 222 18.62 12.95 -1.24
CA ARG A 222 18.01 13.03 0.10
C ARG A 222 16.49 12.84 0.08
N VAL A 223 15.80 13.38 -0.93
CA VAL A 223 14.36 13.15 -1.14
C VAL A 223 14.09 11.65 -1.35
N SER A 224 14.87 10.98 -2.20
CA SER A 224 14.72 9.53 -2.43
C SER A 224 15.01 8.69 -1.17
N VAL A 225 15.95 9.12 -0.33
CA VAL A 225 16.21 8.50 0.98
C VAL A 225 15.01 8.62 1.91
N LEU A 226 14.37 9.80 1.98
CA LEU A 226 13.16 9.99 2.77
C LEU A 226 11.98 9.15 2.24
N VAL A 227 11.86 8.99 0.92
CA VAL A 227 10.88 8.07 0.31
C VAL A 227 11.17 6.62 0.71
N ALA A 228 12.43 6.21 0.68
CA ALA A 228 12.85 4.87 1.12
C ALA A 228 12.52 4.63 2.60
N PHE A 229 12.72 5.62 3.48
CA PHE A 229 12.31 5.52 4.87
C PHE A 229 10.78 5.42 5.02
N ALA A 230 10.03 6.30 4.37
CA ALA A 230 8.57 6.32 4.44
C ALA A 230 7.96 4.99 3.99
N THR A 231 8.50 4.39 2.92
CA THR A 231 8.06 3.09 2.41
C THR A 231 8.47 1.95 3.33
N SER A 232 9.71 1.95 3.84
CA SER A 232 10.23 0.87 4.69
C SER A 232 9.48 0.76 6.01
N ILE A 233 9.21 1.89 6.70
CA ILE A 233 8.56 1.91 8.02
C ILE A 233 7.21 1.20 8.03
N ALA A 234 6.49 1.19 6.90
CA ALA A 234 5.20 0.50 6.79
C ALA A 234 5.30 -1.03 6.92
N PHE A 235 6.50 -1.61 6.75
CA PHE A 235 6.73 -3.05 6.73
C PHE A 235 7.76 -3.54 7.76
N LEU A 236 8.42 -2.62 8.48
CA LEU A 236 9.45 -2.96 9.46
C LEU A 236 8.85 -3.60 10.73
N PRO A 237 9.50 -4.63 11.30
CA PRO A 237 9.15 -5.13 12.62
C PRO A 237 9.32 -4.04 13.69
N LEU A 238 8.48 -4.05 14.73
CA LEU A 238 8.55 -3.08 15.80
C LEU A 238 9.93 -3.07 16.48
N ASP A 239 10.52 -4.24 16.73
CA ASP A 239 11.82 -4.35 17.39
C ASP A 239 12.95 -3.66 16.59
N PHE A 240 12.94 -3.82 15.26
CA PHE A 240 13.88 -3.13 14.38
C PHE A 240 13.68 -1.61 14.47
N LEU A 241 12.43 -1.15 14.43
CA LEU A 241 12.13 0.27 14.52
C LEU A 241 12.56 0.84 15.88
N LEU A 242 12.25 0.18 16.99
CA LEU A 242 12.67 0.58 18.34
C LEU A 242 14.19 0.70 18.42
N GLN A 243 14.95 -0.24 17.84
CA GLN A 243 16.41 -0.14 17.79
C GLN A 243 16.89 1.12 17.05
N LYS A 244 16.25 1.49 15.93
CA LYS A 244 16.60 2.71 15.18
C LYS A 244 16.12 4.00 15.87
N LEU A 245 15.06 3.92 16.68
CA LEU A 245 14.53 5.04 17.46
C LEU A 245 15.39 5.36 18.69
N TYR A 246 15.81 4.32 19.42
CA TYR A 246 16.62 4.43 20.65
C TYR A 246 18.11 4.14 20.44
N GLY A 247 18.57 4.16 19.20
CA GLY A 247 19.99 3.98 18.89
C GLY A 247 20.86 4.92 19.74
N ALA A 248 21.96 4.38 20.26
CA ALA A 248 22.91 5.15 21.04
C ALA A 248 23.55 6.26 20.17
N ASP A 249 23.73 7.42 20.77
CA ASP A 249 24.50 8.58 20.28
C ASP A 249 23.92 9.37 19.09
N GLY A 250 23.34 10.56 19.36
CA GLY A 250 23.29 11.78 18.51
C GLY A 250 22.75 11.74 17.06
N ASP A 251 22.56 10.54 16.53
CA ASP A 251 22.34 10.17 15.14
C ASP A 251 21.20 9.14 15.08
N SER A 252 20.25 9.24 16.00
CA SER A 252 19.04 8.45 15.98
C SER A 252 18.14 8.83 14.81
N PHE A 253 17.32 7.89 14.35
CA PHE A 253 16.40 8.15 13.24
C PHE A 253 15.46 9.35 13.48
N PRO A 254 14.86 9.53 14.69
CA PRO A 254 14.08 10.74 15.01
C PRO A 254 14.92 12.02 15.02
N GLY A 255 16.16 11.94 15.52
CA GLY A 255 17.08 13.07 15.54
C GLY A 255 17.41 13.55 14.13
N TYR A 256 17.69 12.62 13.22
CA TYR A 256 17.87 12.90 11.79
C TYR A 256 16.63 13.57 11.20
N LEU A 257 15.43 12.99 11.37
CA LEU A 257 14.20 13.55 10.82
C LEU A 257 13.91 14.97 11.34
N LYS A 258 14.14 15.24 12.64
CA LYS A 258 13.98 16.58 13.23
C LYS A 258 14.94 17.59 12.61
N LYS A 259 16.23 17.22 12.48
CA LYS A 259 17.25 18.06 11.84
C LYS A 259 16.86 18.37 10.39
N THR A 260 16.48 17.36 9.61
CA THR A 260 16.09 17.51 8.21
C THR A 260 14.80 18.33 8.04
N ALA A 261 13.81 18.14 8.92
CA ALA A 261 12.54 18.88 8.86
C ALA A 261 12.72 20.40 9.03
N ILE A 262 13.70 20.82 9.83
CA ILE A 262 13.94 22.23 10.16
C ILE A 262 15.03 22.83 9.25
N GLY A 263 16.13 22.11 9.04
CA GLY A 263 17.38 22.66 8.52
C GLY A 263 17.73 22.27 7.09
N ASP A 264 17.00 21.37 6.43
CA ASP A 264 17.33 21.01 5.04
C ASP A 264 17.06 22.19 4.10
N SER A 265 17.97 22.43 3.15
CA SER A 265 17.82 23.46 2.12
C SER A 265 16.61 23.23 1.22
N ASP A 266 16.27 21.97 0.95
CA ASP A 266 15.21 21.59 0.02
C ASP A 266 13.85 21.47 0.72
N ARG A 267 12.81 22.02 0.07
CA ARG A 267 11.46 22.05 0.61
C ARG A 267 10.84 20.65 0.71
N ASN A 268 11.05 19.80 -0.29
CA ASN A 268 10.47 18.45 -0.30
C ASN A 268 11.08 17.59 0.81
N CYS A 269 12.39 17.75 1.07
CA CYS A 269 13.04 17.10 2.21
C CYS A 269 12.37 17.50 3.53
N ARG A 270 12.15 18.80 3.76
CA ARG A 270 11.50 19.29 4.99
C ARG A 270 10.08 18.76 5.15
N GLU A 271 9.29 18.78 4.07
CA GLU A 271 7.89 18.32 4.08
C GLU A 271 7.80 16.80 4.33
N LEU A 272 8.62 16.00 3.65
CA LEU A 272 8.66 14.55 3.84
C LEU A 272 9.15 14.18 5.23
N ALA A 273 10.22 14.78 5.73
CA ALA A 273 10.72 14.52 7.09
C ALA A 273 9.67 14.84 8.16
N THR A 274 8.91 15.93 7.97
CA THR A 274 7.79 16.29 8.85
C THR A 274 6.66 15.25 8.79
N ALA A 275 6.30 14.78 7.59
CA ALA A 275 5.26 13.77 7.42
C ALA A 275 5.66 12.42 8.04
N ILE A 276 6.91 11.98 7.84
CA ILE A 276 7.42 10.75 8.43
C ILE A 276 7.43 10.84 9.96
N THR A 277 7.91 11.97 10.52
CA THR A 277 7.91 12.18 11.97
C THR A 277 6.51 12.05 12.57
N LYS A 278 5.50 12.66 11.92
CA LYS A 278 4.09 12.56 12.33
C LYS A 278 3.58 11.11 12.26
N ASN A 279 3.86 10.40 11.18
CA ASN A 279 3.44 9.02 11.01
C ASN A 279 4.06 8.10 12.07
N VAL A 280 5.37 8.21 12.30
CA VAL A 280 6.09 7.45 13.33
C VAL A 280 5.51 7.74 14.72
N SER A 281 5.27 9.01 15.06
CA SER A 281 4.66 9.38 16.34
C SER A 281 3.24 8.82 16.51
N THR A 282 2.45 8.75 15.43
CA THR A 282 1.09 8.19 15.46
C THR A 282 1.11 6.68 15.62
N SER A 283 2.01 5.99 14.90
CA SER A 283 2.18 4.54 15.00
C SER A 283 2.69 4.09 16.37
N LEU A 284 3.50 4.92 17.04
CA LEU A 284 4.00 4.67 18.40
C LEU A 284 3.02 5.13 19.50
N GLY A 285 2.30 6.23 19.29
CA GLY A 285 1.32 6.77 20.24
C GLY A 285 0.09 5.88 20.44
N GLY A 286 -0.15 4.92 19.54
CA GLY A 286 -1.12 3.83 19.72
C GLY A 286 -0.72 2.80 20.79
N PHE A 287 0.53 2.82 21.28
CA PHE A 287 1.07 1.87 22.26
C PHE A 287 1.18 2.40 23.70
N GLY A 288 0.66 3.60 24.00
CA GLY A 288 0.58 4.10 25.37
C GLY A 288 0.97 5.57 25.47
N SER A 289 0.27 6.26 26.35
CA SER A 289 0.32 7.70 26.65
C SER A 289 1.61 8.20 27.33
N ASP A 290 2.77 7.58 27.07
CA ASP A 290 4.04 7.90 27.77
C ASP A 290 5.12 8.52 26.85
N PHE A 291 4.79 8.91 25.62
CA PHE A 291 5.70 9.70 24.76
C PHE A 291 5.49 11.22 24.87
N GLY A 292 4.71 11.65 25.86
CA GLY A 292 4.69 13.04 26.33
C GLY A 292 5.96 13.40 27.11
N SER A 293 7.14 13.17 26.55
CA SER A 293 8.42 13.68 27.06
C SER A 293 9.52 13.46 26.02
N LEU A 294 9.42 14.17 24.89
CA LEU A 294 10.61 14.50 24.12
C LEU A 294 11.41 15.67 24.76
N ASP A 295 11.07 16.01 26.01
CA ASP A 295 11.76 16.99 26.88
C ASP A 295 12.74 16.32 27.86
N MET A 296 12.80 14.98 27.94
CA MET A 296 13.71 14.32 28.90
C MET A 296 15.16 14.21 28.44
N VAL A 297 15.44 14.36 27.13
CA VAL A 297 16.82 14.40 26.62
C VAL A 297 17.43 15.80 26.75
N GLU A 298 16.61 16.84 27.00
CA GLU A 298 17.07 18.22 27.21
C GLU A 298 17.37 18.53 28.70
N ARG A 299 17.34 17.52 29.59
CA ARG A 299 17.66 17.65 31.02
C ARG A 299 18.86 16.83 31.50
N MET A 300 19.62 16.21 30.59
CA MET A 300 20.89 15.51 30.93
C MET A 300 22.06 15.91 30.01
N SER A 301 22.09 17.17 29.60
CA SER A 301 23.28 17.87 29.06
C SER A 301 23.39 19.23 29.73
#